data_AF-A0A0F9G6V8-F1
#
_entry.id   AF-A0A0F9G6V8-F1
#
_cell.length_a   1.000
_cell.length_b   1.000
_cell.length_c   1.000
_cell.angle_alpha   90.00
_cell.angle_beta   90.00
_cell.angle_gamma   90.00
#
_symmetry.space_group_name_H-M   'P 1'
#
loop_
_entity.id
_entity.type
_entity.pdbx_description
1 polymer ?
#
loop_
_entity_poly.entity_id
_entity_poly.type
_entity_poly.pdbx_seq_one_letter_code
_entity_poly.pdbx_strand_id
1 'polypeptide(L)'
;NFKSKIDGIDEDYIQNACAVFYNKRYWLSYTSSGQTSNDKILVVDSITGACTEYDYGVNAFYLDLENNLYGAGNSGFVYQLDTTNQDVTTDISSYWQSKYLDFGLPGVTKKLKEFTVYMSLATESMTFTFYTDQGRQDWEKTVTPTSAAITEYRNSISKEMVGKRFRLKMAHDGGERFKIYQVIFKYEVISRGGVV
;
A
#
# COMPACT_ATOMS: atom_id res chain seq x y z
N ASN A 1 -7.11 4.03 1.49
CA ASN A 1 -7.97 5.16 1.92
C ASN A 1 -7.29 5.69 3.17
N PHE A 2 -6.98 6.98 3.24
CA PHE A 2 -6.32 7.59 4.41
C PHE A 2 -7.11 7.33 5.71
N LYS A 3 -8.44 7.37 5.64
CA LYS A 3 -9.32 7.06 6.78
C LYS A 3 -9.06 5.66 7.34
N SER A 4 -8.99 4.64 6.50
CA SER A 4 -8.73 3.27 6.96
C SER A 4 -7.33 3.05 7.53
N LYS A 5 -6.41 4.00 7.33
CA LYS A 5 -5.07 3.97 7.93
C LYS A 5 -5.08 4.65 9.30
N ILE A 6 -5.85 5.74 9.45
CA ILE A 6 -6.14 6.35 10.75
C ILE A 6 -6.94 5.40 11.64
N ASP A 7 -7.92 4.66 11.09
CA ASP A 7 -8.71 3.69 11.84
C ASP A 7 -7.86 2.51 12.40
N GLY A 8 -6.59 2.39 11.98
CA GLY A 8 -5.64 1.39 12.49
C GLY A 8 -4.73 1.88 13.64
N ILE A 9 -4.89 3.15 14.05
CA ILE A 9 -4.17 3.73 15.18
C ILE A 9 -4.85 3.28 16.47
N ASP A 10 -4.06 2.81 17.43
CA ASP A 10 -4.54 2.49 18.77
C ASP A 10 -4.79 3.79 19.56
N GLU A 11 -6.06 4.09 19.84
CA GLU A 11 -6.47 5.33 20.52
C GLU A 11 -5.96 5.40 21.96
N ASP A 12 -5.76 4.25 22.63
CA ASP A 12 -5.27 4.20 24.01
C ASP A 12 -3.80 4.60 24.14
N TYR A 13 -3.06 4.60 23.01
CA TYR A 13 -1.64 4.92 22.94
C TYR A 13 -1.34 6.13 22.04
N ILE A 14 -2.34 6.96 21.72
CA ILE A 14 -2.15 8.13 20.86
C ILE A 14 -1.17 9.16 21.45
N GLN A 15 -1.05 9.22 22.78
CA GLN A 15 -0.09 10.06 23.49
C GLN A 15 1.38 9.70 23.19
N ASN A 16 1.65 8.49 22.69
CA ASN A 16 2.98 8.06 22.29
C ASN A 16 3.31 8.49 20.85
N ALA A 17 2.29 8.87 20.06
CA ALA A 17 2.48 9.22 18.67
C ALA A 17 3.37 10.48 18.55
N CYS A 18 4.25 10.46 17.56
CA CYS A 18 5.10 11.61 17.24
C CYS A 18 5.07 11.87 15.74
N ALA A 19 5.29 13.11 15.34
CA ALA A 19 5.22 13.49 13.94
C ALA A 19 6.25 14.55 13.57
N VAL A 20 6.61 14.58 12.30
CA VAL A 20 7.49 15.58 11.71
C VAL A 20 7.06 15.87 10.27
N PHE A 21 7.24 17.13 9.85
CA PHE A 21 7.09 17.51 8.46
C PHE A 21 8.46 17.56 7.80
N TYR A 22 8.67 16.75 6.77
CA TYR A 22 9.96 16.59 6.11
C TYR A 22 9.77 16.33 4.62
N ASN A 23 10.52 17.04 3.76
CA ASN A 23 10.45 16.89 2.29
C ASN A 23 9.04 16.90 1.70
N LYS A 24 8.19 17.84 2.16
CA LYS A 24 6.78 17.96 1.75
C LYS A 24 5.93 16.73 2.09
N ARG A 25 6.34 15.95 3.07
CA ARG A 25 5.62 14.78 3.57
C ARG A 25 5.37 14.93 5.07
N TYR A 26 4.18 14.52 5.51
CA TYR A 26 3.85 14.40 6.92
C TYR A 26 4.17 12.98 7.38
N TRP A 27 5.15 12.85 8.27
CA TRP A 27 5.56 11.59 8.87
C TRP A 27 4.91 11.48 10.24
N LEU A 28 4.16 10.41 10.48
CA LEU A 28 3.48 10.12 11.74
C LEU A 28 3.91 8.74 12.21
N SER A 29 4.63 8.65 13.32
CA SER A 29 4.81 7.37 14.01
C SER A 29 3.71 7.15 15.03
N TYR A 30 3.16 5.94 15.05
CA TYR A 30 2.01 5.61 15.89
C TYR A 30 2.08 4.14 16.34
N THR A 31 1.29 3.85 17.37
CA THR A 31 1.06 2.49 17.89
C THR A 31 -0.12 1.88 17.16
N SER A 32 0.09 0.76 16.48
CA SER A 32 -0.98 -0.01 15.83
C SER A 32 -1.75 -0.84 16.86
N SER A 33 -2.98 -1.24 16.51
CA SER A 33 -3.86 -1.99 17.42
C SER A 33 -3.16 -3.20 18.06
N GLY A 34 -3.19 -3.26 19.40
CA GLY A 34 -2.65 -4.37 20.17
C GLY A 34 -1.14 -4.29 20.45
N GLN A 35 -0.50 -3.18 20.09
CA GLN A 35 0.85 -2.83 20.51
C GLN A 35 0.81 -1.82 21.66
N THR A 36 1.93 -1.66 22.36
CA THR A 36 2.07 -0.70 23.48
C THR A 36 3.11 0.39 23.22
N SER A 37 3.78 0.33 22.07
CA SER A 37 4.77 1.29 21.62
C SER A 37 4.63 1.50 20.12
N ASN A 38 5.10 2.65 19.63
CA ASN A 38 5.06 2.95 18.20
C ASN A 38 5.79 1.86 17.40
N ASP A 39 5.07 1.24 16.48
CA ASP A 39 5.52 0.13 15.65
C ASP A 39 5.29 0.41 14.15
N LYS A 40 4.64 1.52 13.82
CA LYS A 40 4.37 1.96 12.46
C LYS A 40 4.79 3.41 12.23
N ILE A 41 5.05 3.73 10.96
CA ILE A 41 5.13 5.10 10.46
C ILE A 41 4.22 5.24 9.24
N LEU A 42 3.30 6.19 9.28
CA LEU A 42 2.52 6.64 8.14
C LEU A 42 3.15 7.91 7.55
N VAL A 43 3.49 7.87 6.27
CA VAL A 43 4.02 9.01 5.52
C VAL A 43 3.01 9.45 4.48
N VAL A 44 2.57 10.70 4.58
CA VAL A 44 1.58 11.30 3.68
C VAL A 44 2.26 12.36 2.82
N ASP A 45 2.25 12.17 1.50
CA ASP A 45 2.70 13.18 0.55
C ASP A 45 1.70 14.34 0.50
N SER A 46 2.15 15.54 0.86
CA SER A 46 1.26 16.71 0.99
C SER A 46 0.75 17.26 -0.35
N ILE A 47 1.37 16.87 -1.47
CA ILE A 47 0.98 17.33 -2.81
C ILE A 47 -0.08 16.39 -3.39
N THR A 48 0.16 15.09 -3.31
CA THR A 48 -0.65 14.06 -3.98
C THR A 48 -1.66 13.38 -3.06
N GLY A 49 -1.48 13.49 -1.74
CA GLY A 49 -2.24 12.72 -0.74
C GLY A 49 -1.90 11.23 -0.74
N ALA A 50 -0.86 10.81 -1.47
CA ALA A 50 -0.38 9.43 -1.44
C ALA A 50 0.13 9.09 -0.04
N CYS A 51 -0.11 7.85 0.40
CA CYS A 51 0.27 7.39 1.73
C CYS A 51 1.19 6.16 1.58
N THR A 52 2.30 6.18 2.31
CA THR A 52 3.21 5.04 2.49
C THR A 52 3.19 4.66 3.97
N GLU A 53 3.21 3.38 4.29
CA GLU A 53 3.28 2.90 5.67
C GLU A 53 4.52 2.01 5.81
N TYR A 54 5.27 2.20 6.89
CA TYR A 54 6.42 1.40 7.26
C TYR A 54 6.08 0.52 8.46
N ASP A 55 6.63 -0.70 8.46
CA ASP A 55 6.45 -1.71 9.52
C ASP A 55 7.46 -1.58 10.68
N TYR A 56 7.93 -0.37 10.92
CA TYR A 56 8.71 0.01 12.10
C TYR A 56 8.20 1.36 12.62
N GLY A 57 8.44 1.62 13.91
CA GLY A 57 8.07 2.86 14.57
C GLY A 57 9.26 3.57 15.21
N VAL A 58 9.09 4.86 15.48
CA VAL A 58 10.02 5.69 16.25
C VAL A 58 9.24 6.43 17.33
N ASN A 59 9.91 6.74 18.44
CA ASN A 59 9.32 7.48 19.55
C ASN A 59 9.62 8.97 19.48
N ALA A 60 10.65 9.36 18.72
CA ALA A 60 10.99 10.74 18.46
C ALA A 60 11.57 10.91 17.06
N PHE A 61 11.26 12.05 16.45
CA PHE A 61 11.89 12.54 15.23
C PHE A 61 12.80 13.73 15.56
N TYR A 62 13.87 13.87 14.79
CA TYR A 62 14.78 15.02 14.85
C TYR A 62 15.19 15.43 13.44
N LEU A 63 15.22 16.74 13.19
CA LEU A 63 15.80 17.31 11.97
C LEU A 63 17.08 18.04 12.38
N ASP A 64 18.19 17.71 11.73
CA ASP A 64 19.44 18.46 11.95
C ASP A 64 19.47 19.77 11.16
N LEU A 65 20.58 20.50 11.27
CA LEU A 65 20.80 21.76 10.59
C LEU A 65 20.95 21.63 9.06
N GLU A 66 21.28 20.44 8.58
CA GLU A 66 21.40 20.11 7.16
C GLU A 66 20.09 19.55 6.59
N ASN A 67 19.01 19.55 7.39
CA ASN A 67 17.71 18.99 7.05
C ASN A 67 17.78 17.46 6.78
N ASN A 68 18.63 16.74 7.49
CA ASN A 68 18.59 15.29 7.55
C ASN A 68 17.55 14.85 8.60
N LEU A 69 16.77 13.82 8.26
CA LEU A 69 15.78 13.25 9.16
C LEU A 69 16.38 12.13 10.00
N TYR A 70 16.16 12.19 11.30
CA TYR A 70 16.55 11.16 12.26
C TYR A 70 15.33 10.67 13.06
N GLY A 71 15.39 9.41 13.48
CA GLY A 71 14.41 8.80 14.36
C GLY A 71 15.04 7.85 15.37
N ALA A 72 14.45 7.77 16.56
CA ALA A 72 14.89 6.87 17.61
C ALA A 72 13.69 6.07 18.15
N GLY A 73 13.83 4.74 18.17
CA GLY A 73 12.86 3.81 18.76
C GLY A 73 13.34 3.22 20.08
N ASN A 74 12.88 2.02 20.41
CA ASN A 74 13.22 1.32 21.66
C ASN A 74 14.60 0.64 21.65
N SER A 75 15.33 0.66 20.52
CA SER A 75 16.62 -0.05 20.39
C SER A 75 17.81 0.67 21.06
N GLY A 76 17.62 1.91 21.53
CA GLY A 76 18.70 2.72 22.11
C GLY A 76 19.63 3.37 21.08
N PHE A 77 19.33 3.22 19.78
CA PHE A 77 20.08 3.84 18.69
C PHE A 77 19.25 4.94 18.01
N VAL A 78 19.95 5.91 17.43
CA VAL A 78 19.39 6.93 16.54
C VAL A 78 19.72 6.53 15.11
N TYR A 79 18.70 6.46 14.26
CA TYR A 79 18.84 6.13 12.85
C TYR A 79 18.56 7.37 12.01
N GLN A 80 19.37 7.59 10.97
CA GLN A 80 19.02 8.54 9.94
C GLN A 80 18.02 7.88 8.98
N LEU A 81 16.90 8.53 8.73
CA LEU A 81 15.79 8.05 7.90
C LEU A 81 15.85 8.70 6.51
N ASP A 82 15.28 8.04 5.50
CA ASP A 82 15.16 8.57 4.13
C ASP A 82 16.53 8.99 3.51
N THR A 83 17.61 8.28 3.86
CA THR A 83 18.99 8.62 3.49
C THR A 83 19.40 8.15 2.10
N THR A 84 18.92 6.97 1.70
CA THR A 84 19.24 6.34 0.42
C THR A 84 18.08 5.44 -0.04
N ASN A 85 18.28 4.75 -1.17
CA ASN A 85 17.36 3.74 -1.67
C ASN A 85 17.68 2.33 -1.14
N GLN A 86 18.56 2.21 -0.14
CA GLN A 86 19.03 0.93 0.39
C GLN A 86 18.65 0.81 1.86
N ASP A 87 18.08 -0.34 2.22
CA ASP A 87 17.84 -0.73 3.61
C ASP A 87 18.81 -1.87 3.97
N VAL A 88 19.27 -1.86 5.22
CA VAL A 88 20.51 -2.49 5.70
C VAL A 88 20.33 -4.01 5.86
N THR A 89 20.20 -4.73 4.74
CA THR A 89 20.37 -6.20 4.55
C THR A 89 19.12 -7.10 4.58
N THR A 90 17.91 -6.59 4.77
CA THR A 90 16.66 -7.35 4.62
C THR A 90 15.81 -6.80 3.49
N ASP A 91 15.27 -7.66 2.64
CA ASP A 91 14.34 -7.25 1.57
C ASP A 91 13.14 -6.53 2.18
N ILE A 92 12.92 -5.28 1.76
CA ILE A 92 11.73 -4.53 2.13
C ILE A 92 10.57 -5.05 1.28
N SER A 93 9.60 -5.73 1.91
CA SER A 93 8.33 -6.02 1.24
C SER A 93 7.66 -4.69 0.92
N SER A 94 7.58 -4.37 -0.37
CA SER A 94 6.99 -3.15 -0.86
C SER A 94 5.69 -3.48 -1.55
N TYR A 95 4.63 -2.73 -1.23
CA TYR A 95 3.35 -2.95 -1.87
C TYR A 95 2.67 -1.64 -2.27
N TRP A 96 2.02 -1.68 -3.42
CA TRP A 96 1.05 -0.67 -3.82
C TRP A 96 -0.35 -1.22 -3.57
N GLN A 97 -1.25 -0.37 -3.08
CA GLN A 97 -2.66 -0.74 -2.94
C GLN A 97 -3.57 0.37 -3.43
N SER A 98 -4.53 0.02 -4.28
CA SER A 98 -5.54 0.95 -4.75
C SER A 98 -6.50 1.36 -3.63
N LYS A 99 -7.22 2.46 -3.82
CA LYS A 99 -8.50 2.66 -3.12
C LYS A 99 -9.52 1.61 -3.61
N TYR A 100 -10.65 1.49 -2.91
CA TYR A 100 -11.79 0.78 -3.46
C TYR A 100 -12.30 1.52 -4.71
N LEU A 101 -12.34 0.81 -5.83
CA LEU A 101 -12.79 1.28 -7.13
C LEU A 101 -14.19 0.75 -7.39
N ASP A 102 -15.12 1.65 -7.70
CA ASP A 102 -16.46 1.32 -8.19
C ASP A 102 -16.58 1.46 -9.71
N PHE A 103 -15.47 1.75 -10.38
CA PHE A 103 -15.36 2.01 -11.82
C PHE A 103 -16.37 3.06 -12.32
N GLY A 104 -16.70 4.06 -11.49
CA GLY A 104 -17.66 5.12 -11.83
C GLY A 104 -19.12 4.70 -11.78
N LEU A 105 -19.43 3.50 -11.30
CA LEU A 105 -20.78 2.95 -11.19
C LEU A 105 -21.08 2.56 -9.74
N PRO A 106 -21.33 3.53 -8.84
CA PRO A 106 -21.64 3.26 -7.44
C PRO A 106 -22.92 2.44 -7.30
N GLY A 107 -22.95 1.51 -6.33
CA GLY A 107 -24.13 0.68 -6.04
C GLY A 107 -24.42 -0.46 -7.02
N VAL A 108 -23.79 -0.45 -8.20
CA VAL A 108 -23.96 -1.47 -9.25
C VAL A 108 -23.07 -2.68 -8.97
N THR A 109 -23.66 -3.88 -9.00
CA THR A 109 -22.93 -5.14 -8.86
C THR A 109 -22.24 -5.50 -10.17
N LYS A 110 -20.95 -5.83 -10.09
CA LYS A 110 -20.10 -6.11 -11.24
C LYS A 110 -19.39 -7.44 -11.04
N LYS A 111 -19.06 -8.10 -12.14
CA LYS A 111 -18.22 -9.30 -12.19
C LYS A 111 -16.90 -8.93 -12.86
N LEU A 112 -15.80 -8.95 -12.12
CA LEU A 112 -14.48 -8.74 -12.70
C LEU A 112 -14.08 -9.98 -13.50
N LYS A 113 -13.61 -9.79 -14.74
CA LYS A 113 -13.31 -10.87 -15.70
C LYS A 113 -11.81 -10.98 -15.97
N GLU A 114 -11.15 -9.84 -16.09
CA GLU A 114 -9.75 -9.76 -16.50
C GLU A 114 -9.13 -8.52 -15.87
N PHE A 115 -7.84 -8.61 -15.58
CA PHE A 115 -7.03 -7.44 -15.33
C PHE A 115 -5.74 -7.52 -16.16
N THR A 116 -5.31 -6.35 -16.59
CA THR A 116 -4.05 -6.15 -17.32
C THR A 116 -3.26 -5.09 -16.59
N VAL A 117 -2.01 -5.39 -16.28
CA VAL A 117 -1.08 -4.45 -15.67
C VAL A 117 0.11 -4.28 -16.59
N TYR A 118 0.38 -3.04 -16.96
CA TYR A 118 1.62 -2.65 -17.62
C TYR A 118 2.61 -2.28 -16.53
N MET A 119 3.64 -3.09 -16.34
CA MET A 119 4.65 -2.86 -15.32
C MET A 119 6.06 -3.13 -15.82
N SER A 120 7.04 -2.54 -15.14
CA SER A 120 8.43 -2.97 -15.19
C SER A 120 8.76 -3.53 -13.81
N LEU A 121 9.19 -4.78 -13.79
CA LEU A 121 9.59 -5.54 -12.61
C LEU A 121 10.82 -6.36 -13.01
N ALA A 122 11.79 -6.46 -12.11
CA ALA A 122 12.95 -7.33 -12.30
C ALA A 122 12.55 -8.82 -12.34
N THR A 123 13.52 -9.74 -12.29
CA THR A 123 13.28 -11.20 -12.39
C THR A 123 12.60 -11.84 -11.18
N GLU A 124 12.01 -11.03 -10.31
CA GLU A 124 11.44 -11.42 -9.03
C GLU A 124 9.91 -11.42 -9.06
N SER A 125 9.28 -12.15 -8.14
CA SER A 125 7.82 -12.31 -8.16
C SER A 125 7.07 -11.07 -7.67
N MET A 126 5.91 -10.82 -8.28
CA MET A 126 4.86 -9.93 -7.80
C MET A 126 3.60 -10.72 -7.46
N THR A 127 3.03 -10.43 -6.30
CA THR A 127 1.76 -10.99 -5.87
C THR A 127 0.64 -9.96 -6.03
N PHE A 128 -0.36 -10.30 -6.83
CA PHE A 128 -1.59 -9.54 -7.02
C PHE A 128 -2.67 -10.10 -6.11
N THR A 129 -3.19 -9.28 -5.20
CA THR A 129 -4.29 -9.64 -4.32
C THR A 129 -5.49 -8.76 -4.59
N PHE A 130 -6.64 -9.37 -4.86
CA PHE A 130 -7.89 -8.68 -5.09
C PHE A 130 -8.85 -8.85 -3.92
N TYR A 131 -9.47 -7.74 -3.53
CA TYR A 131 -10.50 -7.68 -2.49
C TYR A 131 -11.81 -7.16 -3.10
N THR A 132 -12.94 -7.71 -2.66
CA THR A 132 -14.27 -7.14 -2.93
C THR A 132 -14.82 -6.40 -1.70
N ASP A 133 -15.95 -5.73 -1.87
CA ASP A 133 -16.72 -5.10 -0.79
C ASP A 133 -17.37 -6.08 0.18
N GLN A 134 -17.32 -7.39 -0.10
CA GLN A 134 -17.73 -8.43 0.85
C GLN A 134 -16.67 -8.72 1.93
N GLY A 135 -15.58 -7.94 1.95
CA GLY A 135 -14.57 -7.95 3.02
C GLY A 135 -13.61 -9.13 2.97
N ARG A 136 -13.70 -10.00 1.95
CA ARG A 136 -12.90 -11.21 1.82
C ARG A 136 -11.76 -10.99 0.80
N GLN A 137 -10.58 -11.50 1.12
CA GLN A 137 -9.55 -11.74 0.10
C GLN A 137 -10.09 -12.84 -0.82
N ASP A 138 -10.54 -12.44 -2.00
CA ASP A 138 -11.30 -13.33 -2.87
C ASP A 138 -10.42 -14.04 -3.89
N TRP A 139 -9.28 -13.43 -4.24
CA TRP A 139 -8.36 -13.97 -5.21
C TRP A 139 -6.94 -13.43 -5.01
N GLU A 140 -5.97 -14.32 -5.19
CA GLU A 140 -4.54 -14.01 -5.16
C GLU A 140 -3.84 -14.72 -6.31
N LYS A 141 -2.86 -14.05 -6.91
CA LYS A 141 -2.01 -14.62 -7.93
C LYS A 141 -0.61 -14.06 -7.85
N THR A 142 0.35 -14.96 -7.69
CA THR A 142 1.78 -14.63 -7.85
C THR A 142 2.19 -14.82 -9.30
N VAL A 143 3.02 -13.90 -9.75
CA VAL A 143 3.51 -13.77 -11.11
C VAL A 143 4.99 -13.51 -11.05
N THR A 144 5.76 -14.32 -11.77
CA THR A 144 7.18 -14.05 -11.98
C THR A 144 7.34 -13.55 -13.41
N PRO A 145 7.77 -12.29 -13.64
CA PRO A 145 8.08 -11.80 -14.96
C PRO A 145 9.20 -12.63 -15.58
N THR A 146 9.15 -12.80 -16.89
CA THR A 146 10.20 -13.50 -17.65
C THR A 146 11.30 -12.55 -18.12
N SER A 147 11.14 -11.23 -17.95
CA SER A 147 12.14 -10.22 -18.31
C SER A 147 11.98 -8.94 -17.48
N ALA A 148 13.08 -8.21 -17.29
CA ALA A 148 13.12 -6.91 -16.60
C ALA A 148 12.54 -5.73 -17.43
N ALA A 149 12.17 -5.97 -18.69
CA ALA A 149 11.61 -4.95 -19.57
C ALA A 149 10.17 -4.61 -19.18
N ILE A 150 9.66 -3.47 -19.67
CA ILE A 150 8.23 -3.15 -19.58
C ILE A 150 7.47 -4.30 -20.23
N THR A 151 6.76 -5.08 -19.43
CA THR A 151 6.06 -6.27 -19.88
C THR A 151 4.58 -6.06 -19.61
N GLU A 152 3.74 -6.27 -20.62
CA GLU A 152 2.30 -6.38 -20.41
C GLU A 152 2.04 -7.67 -19.65
N TYR A 153 1.58 -7.54 -18.41
CA TYR A 153 1.05 -8.68 -17.68
C TYR A 153 -0.47 -8.70 -17.80
N ARG A 154 -0.98 -9.66 -18.57
CA ARG A 154 -2.42 -9.92 -18.69
C ARG A 154 -2.76 -11.21 -17.97
N ASN A 155 -3.76 -11.17 -17.09
CA ASN A 155 -4.29 -12.38 -16.49
C ASN A 155 -5.82 -12.36 -16.44
N SER A 156 -6.39 -13.46 -16.92
CA SER A 156 -7.81 -13.75 -16.78
C SER A 156 -8.08 -14.18 -15.35
N ILE A 157 -9.00 -13.49 -14.68
CA ILE A 157 -9.39 -13.89 -13.32
C ILE A 157 -10.31 -15.10 -13.46
N SER A 158 -9.75 -16.28 -13.19
CA SER A 158 -10.43 -17.56 -13.37
C SER A 158 -11.58 -17.78 -12.38
N LYS A 159 -11.63 -17.00 -11.30
CA LYS A 159 -12.65 -17.07 -10.26
C LYS A 159 -13.67 -15.95 -10.44
N GLU A 160 -14.94 -16.26 -10.23
CA GLU A 160 -16.01 -15.26 -10.31
C GLU A 160 -15.88 -14.22 -9.19
N MET A 161 -15.21 -13.12 -9.47
CA MET A 161 -15.10 -11.99 -8.53
C MET A 161 -16.29 -11.05 -8.71
N VAL A 162 -17.28 -11.20 -7.84
CA VAL A 162 -18.52 -10.40 -7.86
C VAL A 162 -18.53 -9.43 -6.70
N GLY A 163 -18.74 -8.14 -6.98
CA GLY A 163 -18.80 -7.10 -5.96
C GLY A 163 -19.23 -5.76 -6.54
N LYS A 164 -19.55 -4.79 -5.67
CA LYS A 164 -19.83 -3.41 -6.11
C LYS A 164 -18.56 -2.58 -6.17
N ARG A 165 -17.57 -2.90 -5.30
CA ARG A 165 -16.28 -2.22 -5.22
C ARG A 165 -15.15 -3.24 -5.17
N PHE A 166 -14.03 -2.89 -5.78
CA PHE A 166 -12.84 -3.74 -5.89
C PHE A 166 -11.61 -3.00 -5.41
N ARG A 167 -10.67 -3.71 -4.81
CA ARG A 167 -9.36 -3.17 -4.42
C ARG A 167 -8.28 -4.12 -4.91
N LEU A 168 -7.22 -3.58 -5.50
CA LEU A 168 -6.04 -4.32 -5.93
C LEU A 168 -4.87 -3.96 -5.02
N LYS A 169 -4.21 -4.98 -4.47
CA LYS A 169 -2.89 -4.88 -3.84
C LYS A 169 -1.87 -5.58 -4.74
N MET A 170 -0.73 -4.95 -4.95
CA MET A 170 0.42 -5.48 -5.65
C MET A 170 1.57 -5.48 -4.66
N ALA A 171 2.05 -6.66 -4.27
CA ALA A 171 3.15 -6.82 -3.32
C ALA A 171 4.36 -7.43 -4.02
N HIS A 172 5.53 -6.92 -3.67
CA HIS A 172 6.82 -7.34 -4.19
C HIS A 172 7.76 -7.60 -3.02
N ASP A 173 8.38 -8.78 -3.01
CA ASP A 173 9.22 -9.25 -1.90
C ASP A 173 10.71 -9.30 -2.25
N GLY A 174 11.11 -8.69 -3.36
CA GLY A 174 12.53 -8.49 -3.65
C GLY A 174 12.87 -7.03 -3.50
N GLY A 175 14.04 -6.71 -2.95
CA GLY A 175 14.44 -5.33 -2.65
C GLY A 175 14.54 -4.38 -3.84
N GLU A 176 14.08 -4.77 -5.03
CA GLU A 176 14.11 -3.96 -6.24
C GLU A 176 12.87 -3.08 -6.44
N ARG A 177 13.05 -2.02 -7.24
CA ARG A 177 11.99 -1.08 -7.56
C ARG A 177 11.08 -1.65 -8.64
N PHE A 178 9.77 -1.66 -8.39
CA PHE A 178 8.78 -1.90 -9.42
C PHE A 178 8.12 -0.59 -9.89
N LYS A 179 7.70 -0.55 -11.15
CA LYS A 179 6.94 0.56 -11.72
C LYS A 179 5.64 0.06 -12.31
N ILE A 180 4.53 0.68 -11.92
CA ILE A 180 3.21 0.44 -12.52
C ILE A 180 2.90 1.60 -13.44
N TYR A 181 2.74 1.32 -14.73
CA TYR A 181 2.41 2.33 -15.74
C TYR A 181 0.90 2.44 -15.92
N GLN A 182 0.20 1.30 -15.93
CA GLN A 182 -1.23 1.27 -16.18
C GLN A 182 -1.83 0.00 -15.60
N VAL A 183 -3.05 0.13 -15.07
CA VAL A 183 -3.89 -0.98 -14.66
C VAL A 183 -5.23 -0.87 -15.40
N ILE A 184 -5.62 -1.93 -16.10
CA ILE A 184 -6.87 -2.04 -16.83
C ILE A 184 -7.69 -3.15 -16.19
N PHE A 185 -8.97 -2.86 -15.94
CA PHE A 185 -9.94 -3.83 -15.44
C PHE A 185 -11.03 -4.04 -16.48
N LYS A 186 -11.32 -5.31 -16.79
CA LYS A 186 -12.47 -5.69 -17.60
C LYS A 186 -13.52 -6.30 -16.69
N TYR A 187 -14.73 -5.75 -16.71
CA TYR A 187 -15.83 -6.22 -15.89
C TYR A 187 -17.14 -6.28 -16.68
N GLU A 188 -18.06 -7.10 -16.18
CA GLU A 188 -19.43 -7.21 -16.64
C GLU A 188 -20.37 -6.65 -15.56
N VAL A 189 -21.40 -5.91 -15.96
CA VAL A 189 -22.45 -5.43 -15.04
C VAL A 189 -23.48 -6.54 -14.87
N ILE A 190 -23.71 -6.99 -13.63
CA ILE A 190 -24.65 -8.09 -13.34
C ILE A 190 -26.05 -7.55 -13.02
N SER A 191 -26.13 -6.48 -12.22
CA SER A 191 -27.40 -5.83 -11.92
C SER A 191 -27.23 -4.36 -11.58
N ARG A 192 -28.10 -3.52 -12.14
CA ARG A 192 -28.41 -2.21 -11.56
C ARG A 192 -29.40 -2.49 -10.45
N GLY A 193 -29.11 -2.07 -9.22
CA GLY A 193 -30.10 -2.16 -8.15
C GLY A 193 -31.39 -1.47 -8.62
N GLY A 194 -32.39 -2.26 -8.98
CA GLY A 194 -33.73 -1.77 -9.21
C GLY A 194 -34.25 -1.32 -7.87
N VAL A 195 -34.48 -0.03 -7.72
CA VAL A 195 -35.41 0.45 -6.71
C VAL A 195 -36.78 -0.01 -7.19
N VAL A 196 -37.36 -0.99 -6.49
CA VAL A 196 -38.81 -1.20 -6.46
C VAL A 196 -39.38 -0.22 -5.45
#